data_AF-A0A643F187-F1
#
_entry.id   AF-A0A643F187-F1
#
_cell.length_a   1.000
_cell.length_b   1.000
_cell.length_c   1.000
_cell.angle_alpha   90.00
_cell.angle_beta   90.00
_cell.angle_gamma   90.00
#
_symmetry.space_group_name_H-M   'P 1'
#
loop_
_entity.id
_entity.type
_entity.pdbx_description
1 polymer ?
#
loop_
_entity_poly.entity_id
_entity_poly.type
_entity_poly.pdbx_seq_one_letter_code
_entity_poly.pdbx_strand_id
1 'polypeptide(L)'
;MRELSTDARVIAQSVFGFGGKSMLRAGGSGSENVLTNRSLAAINELIEAGYVQSRPYNDYGRIEYQGTEKLYQIPKLTFAEMETHGRFSLTRPTQEVEP
;
A
#
# COMPACT_ATOMS: atom_id res chain seq x y z
N MET A 1 -11.15 -8.21 15.06
CA MET A 1 -10.46 -7.58 13.92
C MET A 1 -10.28 -6.12 14.27
N ARG A 2 -9.06 -5.59 14.20
CA ARG A 2 -8.86 -4.13 14.28
C ARG A 2 -9.44 -3.52 13.00
N GLU A 3 -10.17 -2.43 13.13
CA GLU A 3 -10.71 -1.72 11.98
C GLU A 3 -9.56 -1.12 11.17
N LEU A 4 -9.54 -1.38 9.86
CA LEU A 4 -8.52 -0.83 8.96
C LEU A 4 -8.81 0.64 8.67
N SER A 5 -7.77 1.48 8.62
CA SER A 5 -7.90 2.85 8.14
C SER A 5 -8.45 2.91 6.71
N THR A 6 -9.08 4.03 6.37
CA THR A 6 -9.56 4.27 4.99
C THR A 6 -8.42 4.16 3.99
N ASP A 7 -7.21 4.62 4.34
CA ASP A 7 -6.03 4.53 3.47
C ASP A 7 -5.57 3.09 3.24
N ALA A 8 -5.55 2.27 4.29
CA ALA A 8 -5.24 0.85 4.16
C ALA A 8 -6.27 0.14 3.26
N ARG A 9 -7.56 0.44 3.41
CA ARG A 9 -8.62 -0.10 2.55
C ARG A 9 -8.51 0.40 1.10
N VAL A 10 -8.13 1.67 0.90
CA VAL A 10 -7.83 2.25 -0.41
C VAL A 10 -6.67 1.54 -1.09
N ILE A 11 -5.55 1.35 -0.40
CA ILE A 11 -4.39 0.64 -0.96
C ILE A 11 -4.73 -0.83 -1.25
N ALA A 12 -5.45 -1.49 -0.33
CA ALA A 12 -5.89 -2.87 -0.51
C ALA A 12 -6.72 -3.04 -1.79
N GLN A 13 -7.61 -2.09 -2.08
CA GLN A 13 -8.49 -2.18 -3.25
C GLN A 13 -7.81 -1.72 -4.55
N SER A 14 -6.99 -0.66 -4.52
CA SER A 14 -6.37 -0.07 -5.70
C SER A 14 -5.08 -0.78 -6.15
N VAL A 15 -4.23 -1.18 -5.19
CA VAL A 15 -2.94 -1.84 -5.47
C VAL A 15 -3.08 -3.35 -5.36
N PHE A 16 -3.79 -3.82 -4.34
CA PHE A 16 -3.88 -5.24 -4.02
C PHE A 16 -5.21 -5.91 -4.38
N GLY A 17 -5.97 -5.32 -5.31
CA GLY A 17 -7.32 -5.78 -5.68
C GLY A 17 -7.41 -7.22 -6.21
N PHE A 18 -6.28 -7.81 -6.63
CA PHE A 18 -6.20 -9.21 -7.09
C PHE A 18 -5.69 -10.18 -6.01
N GLY A 19 -5.72 -9.78 -4.74
CA GLY A 19 -5.40 -10.66 -3.61
C GLY A 19 -3.94 -11.15 -3.66
N GLY A 20 -3.74 -12.46 -3.55
CA GLY A 20 -2.40 -13.09 -3.52
C GLY A 20 -1.55 -12.87 -4.77
N LYS A 21 -2.17 -12.47 -5.88
CA LYS A 21 -1.50 -12.21 -7.16
C LYS A 21 -0.99 -10.78 -7.30
N SER A 22 -1.44 -9.86 -6.45
CA SER A 22 -1.00 -8.47 -6.50
C SER A 22 0.37 -8.31 -5.85
N MET A 23 1.24 -7.55 -6.51
CA MET A 23 2.57 -7.22 -6.02
C MET A 23 2.88 -5.74 -6.25
N LEU A 24 3.58 -5.14 -5.30
CA LEU A 24 4.10 -3.78 -5.36
C LEU A 24 5.58 -3.81 -5.02
N ARG A 25 6.42 -3.15 -5.82
CA ARG A 25 7.84 -2.98 -5.53
C ARG A 25 8.14 -1.50 -5.36
N ALA A 26 8.60 -1.09 -4.20
CA ALA A 26 8.82 0.32 -3.89
C ALA A 26 10.08 0.53 -3.05
N GLY A 27 10.58 1.77 -3.07
CA GLY A 27 11.80 2.16 -2.35
C GLY A 27 13.09 1.72 -3.04
N GLY A 28 14.17 1.73 -2.26
CA GLY A 28 15.53 1.43 -2.71
C GLY A 28 16.26 2.62 -3.35
N SER A 29 17.58 2.53 -3.37
CA SER A 29 18.46 3.54 -3.98
C SER A 29 18.22 3.62 -5.49
N GLY A 30 18.11 4.85 -6.02
CA GLY A 30 17.89 5.11 -7.45
C GLY A 30 16.44 4.99 -7.93
N SER A 31 15.48 4.73 -7.04
CA SER A 31 14.06 4.85 -7.39
C SER A 31 13.70 6.32 -7.64
N GLU A 32 13.01 6.62 -8.74
CA GLU A 32 12.50 7.96 -9.05
C GLU A 32 11.31 8.35 -8.16
N ASN A 33 10.57 7.34 -7.71
CA ASN A 33 9.40 7.49 -6.84
C ASN A 33 9.51 6.57 -5.62
N VAL A 34 9.13 7.10 -4.46
CA VAL A 34 9.03 6.38 -3.18
C VAL A 34 7.61 6.46 -2.64
N LEU A 35 7.25 5.55 -1.73
CA LEU A 35 5.96 5.63 -1.04
C LEU A 35 5.87 6.94 -0.24
N THR A 36 4.69 7.56 -0.25
CA THR A 36 4.37 8.63 0.70
C THR A 36 4.39 8.08 2.13
N ASN A 37 4.62 8.92 3.16
CA ASN A 37 4.60 8.43 4.55
C ASN A 37 3.22 7.88 4.90
N ARG A 38 2.16 8.53 4.39
CA ARG A 38 0.77 8.06 4.46
C ARG A 38 0.59 6.66 3.86
N SER A 39 1.13 6.42 2.67
CA SER A 39 1.05 5.10 2.02
C SER A 39 1.86 4.04 2.75
N LEU A 40 3.04 4.40 3.25
CA LEU A 40 3.87 3.48 4.02
C LEU A 40 3.18 3.08 5.33
N ALA A 41 2.55 4.02 6.03
CA ALA A 41 1.77 3.73 7.24
C ALA A 41 0.59 2.78 6.96
N ALA A 42 -0.17 3.05 5.89
CA ALA A 42 -1.28 2.20 5.47
C ALA A 42 -0.83 0.79 5.01
N ILE A 43 0.31 0.68 4.32
CA ILE A 43 0.89 -0.63 3.97
C ILE A 43 1.34 -1.39 5.22
N ASN A 44 1.97 -0.72 6.20
CA ASN A 44 2.36 -1.34 7.46
C ASN A 44 1.15 -1.86 8.24
N GLU A 45 0.04 -1.12 8.24
CA GLU A 45 -1.22 -1.57 8.84
C GLU A 45 -1.74 -2.86 8.17
N LEU A 46 -1.68 -2.94 6.84
CA LEU A 46 -2.05 -4.15 6.10
C LEU A 46 -1.10 -5.32 6.40
N ILE A 47 0.19 -5.06 6.64
CA ILE A 47 1.16 -6.08 7.04
C ILE A 47 0.88 -6.60 8.46
N GLU A 48 0.66 -5.70 9.42
CA GLU A 48 0.33 -6.06 10.82
C GLU A 48 -0.95 -6.89 10.90
N ALA A 49 -1.95 -6.57 10.09
CA ALA A 49 -3.20 -7.32 9.99
C ALA A 49 -3.07 -8.62 9.16
N GLY A 50 -1.91 -8.87 8.53
CA GLY A 50 -1.61 -10.07 7.76
C GLY A 50 -2.27 -10.13 6.39
N TYR A 51 -2.71 -8.99 5.86
CA TYR A 51 -3.26 -8.87 4.50
C TYR A 51 -2.18 -8.75 3.43
N VAL A 52 -1.02 -8.19 3.79
CA VAL A 52 0.15 -8.02 2.93
C VAL A 52 1.38 -8.62 3.60
N GLN A 53 2.30 -9.16 2.80
CA GLN A 53 3.61 -9.59 3.24
C GLN A 53 4.68 -8.73 2.59
N SER A 54 5.75 -8.42 3.31
CA SER A 54 6.90 -7.71 2.77
C SER A 54 8.15 -8.60 2.75
N ARG A 55 8.99 -8.41 1.74
CA ARG A 55 10.31 -9.05 1.64
C ARG A 55 11.31 -8.14 0.90
N PRO A 56 12.61 -8.23 1.20
CA PRO A 56 13.63 -7.61 0.36
C PRO A 56 13.50 -8.12 -1.08
N TYR A 57 13.54 -7.21 -2.05
CA TYR A 57 13.50 -7.55 -3.47
C TYR A 57 14.91 -7.62 -4.08
N ASN A 58 15.79 -6.70 -3.69
CA ASN A 58 17.17 -6.64 -4.19
C ASN A 58 18.12 -5.98 -3.18
N ASP A 59 19.41 -6.04 -3.48
CA ASP A 59 20.49 -5.50 -2.64
C ASP A 59 20.50 -3.96 -2.58
N TYR A 60 19.73 -3.29 -3.45
CA TYR A 60 19.57 -1.83 -3.46
C TYR A 60 18.50 -1.33 -2.47
N GLY A 61 17.99 -2.21 -1.61
CA GLY A 61 17.01 -1.87 -0.57
C GLY A 61 15.58 -1.69 -1.10
N ARG A 62 15.27 -2.19 -2.30
CA ARG A 62 13.89 -2.20 -2.80
C ARG A 62 13.10 -3.28 -2.05
N ILE A 63 11.88 -2.95 -1.65
CA ILE A 63 11.00 -3.86 -0.92
C ILE A 63 9.90 -4.32 -1.87
N GLU A 64 9.63 -5.63 -1.85
CA GLU A 64 8.46 -6.21 -2.49
C GLU A 64 7.37 -6.46 -1.44
N TYR A 65 6.19 -5.94 -1.73
CA TYR A 65 4.96 -6.15 -0.98
C TYR A 65 4.05 -7.05 -1.81
N GLN A 66 3.65 -8.18 -1.24
CA GLN A 66 2.76 -9.14 -1.89
C GLN A 66 1.44 -9.21 -1.12
N GLY A 67 0.33 -9.11 -1.83
CA GLY A 67 -0.99 -9.32 -1.25
C GLY A 67 -1.18 -10.77 -0.80
N THR A 68 -2.19 -11.02 0.03
CA THR A 68 -2.60 -12.37 0.43
C THR A 68 -4.05 -12.61 0.05
N GLU A 69 -4.49 -13.86 0.08
CA GLU A 69 -5.91 -14.22 -0.13
C GLU A 69 -6.84 -13.61 0.93
N LYS A 70 -6.31 -13.16 2.09
CA LYS A 70 -7.10 -12.50 3.11
C LYS A 70 -7.64 -11.14 2.67
N LEU A 71 -7.05 -10.51 1.64
CA LEU A 71 -7.50 -9.22 1.13
C LEU A 71 -8.97 -9.23 0.70
N TYR A 72 -9.50 -10.38 0.26
CA TYR A 72 -10.91 -10.53 -0.08
C TYR A 72 -11.87 -10.41 1.12
N GLN A 73 -11.34 -10.44 2.35
CA GLN A 73 -12.10 -10.24 3.58
C GLN A 73 -12.28 -8.75 3.92
N ILE A 74 -11.53 -7.85 3.27
CA ILE A 74 -11.64 -6.41 3.50
C ILE A 74 -12.94 -5.89 2.88
N PRO A 75 -13.81 -5.22 3.65
CA PRO A 75 -15.02 -4.61 3.11
C PRO A 75 -14.69 -3.57 2.05
N LYS A 76 -15.38 -3.64 0.90
CA LYS A 76 -15.26 -2.66 -0.19
C LYS A 76 -15.56 -1.25 0.33
N LEU A 77 -14.86 -0.26 -0.22
CA LEU A 77 -15.13 1.15 0.07
C LEU A 77 -16.57 1.52 -0.34
N THR A 78 -17.21 2.35 0.48
CA THR A 78 -18.47 3.01 0.13
C THR A 78 -18.24 4.11 -0.90
N PHE A 79 -19.30 4.57 -1.57
CA PHE A 79 -19.19 5.67 -2.55
C PHE A 79 -18.56 6.95 -1.97
N ALA A 80 -18.88 7.30 -0.72
CA ALA A 80 -18.29 8.46 -0.05
C ALA A 80 -16.78 8.29 0.22
N GLU A 81 -16.35 7.08 0.57
CA GLU A 81 -14.92 6.76 0.75
C GLU A 81 -14.19 6.74 -0.61
N MET A 82 -14.86 6.32 -1.69
CA MET A 82 -14.33 6.37 -3.06
C MET A 82 -14.15 7.80 -3.58
N GLU A 83 -14.97 8.75 -3.16
CA GLU A 83 -14.77 10.17 -3.52
C GLU A 83 -13.48 10.73 -2.87
N THR A 84 -13.19 10.30 -1.64
CA THR A 84 -11.97 10.65 -0.93
C THR A 84 -10.73 9.98 -1.55
N HIS A 85 -10.88 8.79 -2.15
CA HIS A 85 -9.83 8.08 -2.89
C HIS A 85 -9.28 8.87 -4.10
N GLY A 86 -10.10 9.71 -4.75
CA GLY A 86 -9.65 10.50 -5.91
C GLY A 86 -8.47 11.43 -5.65
N ARG A 87 -8.14 11.70 -4.37
CA ARG A 87 -7.02 12.55 -3.93
C ARG A 87 -5.85 11.76 -3.33
N PHE A 88 -5.91 10.44 -3.30
CA PHE A 88 -4.87 9.59 -2.71
C PHE A 88 -3.67 9.46 -3.66
N SER A 89 -2.47 9.84 -3.21
CA SER A 89 -1.22 9.59 -3.94
C SER A 89 -0.40 8.50 -3.26
N LEU A 90 -0.22 7.38 -3.98
CA LEU A 90 0.53 6.22 -3.50
C LEU A 90 2.03 6.53 -3.35
N THR A 91 2.57 7.31 -4.29
CA THR A 91 4.00 7.63 -4.36
C THR A 91 4.23 9.13 -4.48
N ARG A 92 5.45 9.54 -4.15
CA ARG A 92 6.00 10.88 -4.40
C ARG A 92 7.38 10.77 -5.06
N PRO A 93 7.84 11.81 -5.76
CA PRO A 93 9.22 11.90 -6.21
C PRO A 93 10.19 11.76 -5.04
N THR A 94 11.29 11.04 -5.25
CA THR A 94 12.30 10.79 -4.21
C THR A 94 12.95 12.08 -3.68
N GLN A 95 12.97 13.14 -4.49
CA GLN A 95 13.55 14.45 -4.14
C GLN A 95 12.59 15.37 -3.37
N GLU A 96 11.30 15.04 -3.28
CA GLU A 96 10.30 15.86 -2.59
C GLU A 96 10.24 15.48 -1.10
N VAL A 97 10.42 16.43 -0.19
CA VAL A 97 10.21 16.20 1.25
C VAL A 97 8.74 16.47 1.57
N GLU A 98 8.06 15.54 2.23
CA GLU A 98 6.67 15.77 2.68
C GLU A 98 6.62 16.92 3.70
N PRO A 99 5.62 17.83 3.59
CA PRO A 99 5.43 18.91 4.55
C PRO A 99 5.07 18.42 5.96
#